data_AF-A0A158K5D6-F1
#
_entry.id   AF-A0A158K5D6-F1
#
_cell.length_a   1.000
_cell.length_b   1.000
_cell.length_c   1.000
_cell.angle_alpha   90.00
_cell.angle_beta   90.00
_cell.angle_gamma   90.00
#
_symmetry.space_group_name_H-M   'P 1'
#
loop_
_entity.id
_entity.type
_entity.pdbx_description
1 polymer ?
#
loop_
_entity_poly.entity_id
_entity_poly.type
_entity_poly.pdbx_seq_one_letter_code
_entity_poly.pdbx_strand_id
1 'polypeptide(L)'
;MNTHAYPFRALVVFAALLAVPVVLAVLPLSRGIAWSVTFAIVVTAAALIAWHTMRVRRALEQNAATLSALGTSRAVSDLPDELRSRMPLVMVLGDALAHLFANGRNVHVGASSIWMRVDKPRHLPDLALAARAWRGDRPLDGVVLTLAPDVHTHDSLTQMLRVHRQALSDTTRLLGTRVPGYLAVYQRLTQENGPTPHWYGLSAEAPLTAVSQFDAVIHAAEAERHEPRAAGLASLIDWTWRYVNGVLQDPRQPAAPWLLHGAAWIDCGAASQPASPWLAHLRSLTHLVLPPLTGSETPWSLPEPLIEACPERAWVPPRLRAFAHAIAILACAVALACWGAGKNNRALIDQIGVNLTRYASTPASNDAARREAFSALIADRDRLDRHERTGVPLRLSFGMYRGAALLPVLNQTIASYEPRPSIITLDSMSLFDSGPAQLNPGSTRALVSALEMINAQRGERILIAGHTDDIGDAASNQLLSIARASAVRDWLMAASATPASAFAIQGYGDTRPIADNRSPEGRARNRRVEITLVPDVP
;
A
#
# COMPACT_ATOMS: atom_id res chain seq x y z
N MET A 1 20.78 -8.62 17.19
CA MET A 1 19.77 -8.32 16.15
C MET A 1 19.66 -9.56 15.26
N ASN A 2 18.55 -10.31 15.34
CA ASN A 2 18.36 -11.53 14.55
C ASN A 2 18.30 -11.20 13.06
N THR A 3 19.41 -11.39 12.36
CA THR A 3 19.60 -11.10 10.93
C THR A 3 18.76 -11.99 10.01
N HIS A 4 18.09 -13.02 10.53
CA HIS A 4 17.40 -14.05 9.73
C HIS A 4 15.86 -13.96 9.72
N ALA A 5 15.24 -13.13 10.58
CA ALA A 5 13.78 -13.06 10.66
C ALA A 5 13.15 -12.17 9.57
N TYR A 6 11.89 -12.44 9.22
CA TYR A 6 11.11 -11.59 8.30
C TYR A 6 11.01 -10.15 8.84
N PRO A 7 11.46 -9.13 8.09
CA PRO A 7 11.55 -7.75 8.56
C PRO A 7 10.19 -7.02 8.48
N PHE A 8 9.17 -7.54 9.18
CA PHE A 8 7.80 -7.02 9.14
C PHE A 8 7.73 -5.50 9.41
N ARG A 9 8.42 -5.04 10.45
CA ARG A 9 8.44 -3.61 10.81
C ARG A 9 9.02 -2.74 9.70
N ALA A 10 10.13 -3.19 9.08
CA ALA A 10 10.77 -2.44 8.01
C ALA A 10 9.87 -2.37 6.77
N LEU A 11 9.15 -3.45 6.44
CA LEU A 11 8.21 -3.44 5.33
C LEU A 11 6.99 -2.53 5.56
N VAL A 12 6.44 -2.51 6.78
CA VAL A 12 5.33 -1.58 7.11
C VAL A 12 5.80 -0.13 7.02
N VAL A 13 6.99 0.18 7.54
CA VAL A 13 7.59 1.52 7.42
C VAL A 13 7.87 1.87 5.96
N PHE A 14 8.44 0.95 5.19
CA PHE A 14 8.69 1.13 3.76
C PHE A 14 7.42 1.42 2.97
N ALA A 15 6.34 0.67 3.23
CA ALA A 15 5.03 0.91 2.61
C ALA A 15 4.47 2.29 2.97
N ALA A 16 4.55 2.70 4.24
CA ALA A 16 4.11 4.03 4.66
C ALA A 16 4.96 5.14 4.03
N LEU A 17 6.28 4.98 3.99
CA LEU A 17 7.22 5.94 3.38
C LEU A 17 6.99 6.10 1.87
N LEU A 18 6.51 5.07 1.16
CA LEU A 18 6.12 5.19 -0.23
C LEU A 18 4.72 5.80 -0.40
N ALA A 19 3.76 5.41 0.44
CA ALA A 19 2.37 5.85 0.32
C ALA A 19 2.18 7.33 0.63
N VAL A 20 2.84 7.86 1.67
CA VAL A 20 2.66 9.25 2.12
C VAL A 20 3.03 10.28 1.03
N PRO A 21 4.21 10.21 0.38
CA PRO A 21 4.54 11.12 -0.72
C PRO A 21 3.58 11.00 -1.91
N VAL A 22 3.13 9.79 -2.25
CA VAL A 22 2.17 9.59 -3.35
C VAL A 22 0.83 10.30 -3.03
N VAL A 23 0.34 10.17 -1.80
CA VAL A 23 -0.91 10.82 -1.36
C VAL A 23 -0.77 12.34 -1.34
N LEU A 24 0.32 12.86 -0.78
CA LEU A 24 0.50 14.31 -0.59
C LEU A 24 0.89 15.05 -1.87
N ALA A 25 1.74 14.43 -2.71
CA ALA A 25 2.38 15.12 -3.83
C ALA A 25 1.85 14.72 -5.21
N VAL A 26 1.10 13.61 -5.33
CA VAL A 26 0.72 13.07 -6.64
C VAL A 26 -0.79 12.89 -6.80
N LEU A 27 -1.49 12.38 -5.79
CA LEU A 27 -2.92 12.10 -5.91
C LEU A 27 -3.75 13.40 -6.08
N PRO A 28 -4.83 13.35 -6.89
CA PRO A 28 -5.72 14.49 -7.14
C PRO A 28 -6.69 14.72 -5.97
N LEU A 29 -6.15 14.88 -4.75
CA LEU A 29 -6.92 15.06 -3.53
C LEU A 29 -6.85 16.52 -3.07
N SER A 30 -7.91 16.97 -2.39
CA SER A 30 -7.85 18.25 -1.68
C SER A 30 -6.86 18.15 -0.52
N ARG A 31 -6.25 19.28 -0.14
CA ARG A 31 -5.25 19.32 0.95
C ARG A 31 -5.78 18.71 2.24
N GLY A 32 -7.05 18.99 2.60
CA GLY A 32 -7.68 18.43 3.80
C GLY A 32 -7.76 16.90 3.76
N ILE A 33 -8.26 16.33 2.65
CA ILE A 33 -8.40 14.88 2.50
C ILE A 33 -7.02 14.21 2.47
N ALA A 34 -6.04 14.79 1.78
CA ALA A 34 -4.69 14.25 1.71
C ALA A 34 -4.02 14.17 3.09
N TRP A 35 -4.20 15.18 3.95
CA TRP A 35 -3.73 15.15 5.34
C TRP A 35 -4.43 14.09 6.18
N SER A 36 -5.76 13.96 6.07
CA SER A 36 -6.52 12.93 6.80
C SER A 36 -6.10 11.51 6.41
N VAL A 37 -5.92 11.25 5.11
CA VAL A 37 -5.45 9.94 4.61
C VAL A 37 -4.01 9.67 5.07
N THR A 38 -3.13 10.67 5.01
CA THR A 38 -1.74 10.55 5.51
C THR A 38 -1.71 10.20 6.99
N PHE A 39 -2.51 10.88 7.81
CA PHE A 39 -2.63 10.59 9.23
C PHE A 39 -3.12 9.16 9.47
N ALA A 40 -4.15 8.73 8.74
CA ALA A 40 -4.66 7.35 8.82
C ALA A 40 -3.57 6.31 8.48
N ILE A 41 -2.80 6.51 7.41
CA ILE A 41 -1.69 5.62 7.02
C ILE A 41 -0.67 5.49 8.15
N VAL A 42 -0.24 6.60 8.75
CA VAL A 42 0.75 6.61 9.83
C VAL A 42 0.22 5.92 11.08
N VAL A 43 -1.02 6.20 11.48
CA VAL A 43 -1.67 5.58 12.64
C VAL A 43 -1.83 4.07 12.43
N THR A 44 -2.31 3.63 11.27
CA THR A 44 -2.45 2.21 10.96
C THR A 44 -1.09 1.49 10.93
N ALA A 45 -0.06 2.11 10.35
CA ALA A 45 1.29 1.56 10.36
C ALA A 45 1.84 1.39 11.79
N ALA A 46 1.68 2.41 12.64
CA ALA A 46 2.08 2.36 14.04
C ALA A 46 1.30 1.29 14.83
N ALA A 47 -0.02 1.20 14.63
CA ALA A 47 -0.88 0.21 15.28
C ALA A 47 -0.48 -1.23 14.88
N LEU A 48 -0.19 -1.48 13.59
CA LEU A 48 0.26 -2.79 13.11
C LEU A 48 1.61 -3.19 13.72
N ILE A 49 2.56 -2.25 13.78
CA ILE A 49 3.88 -2.49 14.38
C ILE A 49 3.74 -2.76 15.89
N ALA A 50 2.94 -1.97 16.61
CA ALA A 50 2.70 -2.14 18.03
C ALA A 50 2.01 -3.49 18.32
N TRP A 51 0.95 -3.81 17.59
CA TRP A 51 0.22 -5.07 17.72
C TRP A 51 1.13 -6.29 17.51
N HIS A 52 1.89 -6.33 16.40
CA HIS A 52 2.82 -7.42 16.12
C HIS A 52 3.88 -7.55 17.22
N THR A 53 4.42 -6.41 17.69
CA THR A 53 5.45 -6.39 18.73
C THR A 53 4.93 -6.90 20.06
N MET A 54 3.76 -6.42 20.50
CA MET A 54 3.12 -6.85 21.74
C MET A 54 2.78 -8.34 21.69
N ARG A 55 2.30 -8.83 20.54
CA ARG A 55 1.95 -10.26 20.37
C ARG A 55 3.17 -11.16 20.54
N VAL A 56 4.25 -10.87 19.81
CA VAL A 56 5.50 -11.66 19.92
C VAL A 56 6.08 -11.56 21.33
N ARG A 57 6.08 -10.36 21.93
CA ARG A 57 6.57 -10.15 23.29
C ARG A 57 5.78 -10.95 24.32
N ARG A 58 4.44 -10.92 24.26
CA ARG A 58 3.58 -11.71 25.16
C ARG A 58 3.85 -13.20 25.04
N ALA A 59 3.99 -13.72 23.82
CA ALA A 59 4.28 -15.13 23.60
C ALA A 59 5.67 -15.54 24.16
N LEU A 60 6.67 -14.66 24.05
CA LEU A 60 7.99 -14.88 24.63
C LEU A 60 7.98 -14.81 26.17
N GLU A 61 7.27 -13.83 26.76
CA GLU A 61 7.16 -13.67 28.21
C GLU A 61 6.40 -14.84 28.85
N GLN A 62 5.27 -15.27 28.27
CA GLN A 62 4.48 -16.39 28.76
C GLN A 62 5.23 -17.72 28.73
N ASN A 63 6.09 -17.91 27.74
CA ASN A 63 6.86 -19.14 27.55
C ASN A 63 8.33 -18.99 27.94
N ALA A 64 8.69 -17.90 28.63
CA ALA A 64 10.08 -17.58 28.98
C ALA A 64 10.75 -18.69 29.78
N ALA A 65 10.02 -19.37 30.67
CA ALA A 65 10.56 -20.51 31.43
C ALA A 65 10.87 -21.72 30.53
N THR A 66 9.97 -22.07 29.61
CA THR A 66 10.13 -23.17 28.64
C THR A 66 11.22 -22.86 27.61
N LEU A 67 11.30 -21.60 27.16
CA LEU A 67 12.32 -21.10 26.24
C LEU A 67 13.68 -20.93 26.93
N SER A 68 13.69 -20.54 28.20
CA SER A 68 14.90 -20.55 29.02
C SER A 68 15.39 -21.98 29.20
N ALA A 69 14.52 -22.95 29.44
CA ALA A 69 14.91 -24.37 29.44
C ALA A 69 15.45 -24.84 28.07
N LEU A 70 14.91 -24.34 26.95
CA LEU A 70 15.48 -24.55 25.60
C LEU A 70 16.85 -23.87 25.43
N GLY A 71 17.05 -22.66 25.96
CA GLY A 71 18.29 -21.89 25.80
C GLY A 71 19.40 -22.18 26.82
N THR A 72 19.04 -22.73 27.99
CA THR A 72 19.95 -23.08 29.10
C THR A 72 20.15 -24.59 29.22
N SER A 73 19.39 -25.39 28.47
CA SER A 73 19.71 -26.79 28.24
C SER A 73 21.11 -26.87 27.63
N ARG A 74 22.05 -27.46 28.36
CA ARG A 74 23.42 -27.74 27.90
C ARG A 74 23.44 -28.47 26.56
N ALA A 75 22.39 -29.25 26.25
CA ALA A 75 22.24 -29.96 24.97
C ALA A 75 21.87 -29.06 23.78
N VAL A 76 21.31 -27.87 24.03
CA VAL A 76 20.85 -26.92 22.99
C VAL A 76 21.66 -25.62 22.97
N SER A 77 22.24 -25.20 24.09
CA SER A 77 23.20 -24.09 24.14
C SER A 77 24.52 -24.43 23.45
N ASP A 78 24.92 -25.70 23.48
CA ASP A 78 26.18 -26.19 22.92
C ASP A 78 26.03 -26.60 21.44
N LEU A 79 24.81 -26.56 20.88
CA LEU A 79 24.54 -26.81 19.47
C LEU A 79 25.02 -25.62 18.63
N PRO A 80 25.95 -25.81 17.67
CA PRO A 80 26.33 -24.79 16.70
C PRO A 80 25.11 -24.14 16.03
N ASP A 81 25.18 -22.84 15.74
CA ASP A 81 24.10 -22.09 15.08
C ASP A 81 23.62 -22.74 13.77
N GLU A 82 24.51 -23.45 13.07
CA GLU A 82 24.21 -24.23 11.88
C GLU A 82 23.35 -25.47 12.18
N LEU A 83 23.61 -26.21 13.27
CA LEU A 83 22.81 -27.37 13.64
C LEU A 83 21.45 -26.96 14.22
N ARG A 84 21.40 -25.86 15.00
CA ARG A 84 20.15 -25.24 15.45
C ARG A 84 19.23 -24.83 14.29
N SER A 85 19.83 -24.33 13.21
CA SER A 85 19.09 -23.90 12.03
C SER A 85 18.76 -25.06 11.09
N ARG A 86 19.55 -26.14 11.03
CA ARG A 86 19.36 -27.28 10.11
C ARG A 86 18.54 -28.44 10.68
N MET A 87 18.71 -28.83 11.94
CA MET A 87 18.00 -29.97 12.54
C MET A 87 16.48 -29.74 12.57
N PRO A 88 15.64 -30.75 12.26
CA PRO A 88 14.20 -30.68 12.41
C PRO A 88 13.80 -30.38 13.85
N LEU A 89 12.91 -29.41 14.06
CA LEU A 89 12.27 -29.16 15.35
C LEU A 89 10.84 -29.68 15.33
N VAL A 90 10.57 -30.63 16.22
CA VAL A 90 9.31 -31.35 16.31
C VAL A 90 8.68 -31.14 17.67
N MET A 91 7.39 -30.80 17.67
CA MET A 91 6.60 -30.67 18.89
C MET A 91 5.84 -31.94 19.18
N VAL A 92 5.95 -32.46 20.39
CA VAL A 92 5.31 -33.69 20.85
C VAL A 92 4.21 -33.36 21.84
N LEU A 93 3.01 -33.87 21.58
CA LEU A 93 1.85 -33.73 22.45
C LEU A 93 1.01 -35.00 22.44
N GLY A 94 0.21 -35.19 23.48
CA GLY A 94 -0.69 -36.34 23.61
C GLY A 94 -0.35 -37.16 24.84
N ASP A 95 -0.45 -38.47 24.71
CA ASP A 95 -0.17 -39.41 25.79
C ASP A 95 1.34 -39.62 25.97
N ALA A 96 1.72 -40.40 26.97
CA ALA A 96 3.10 -40.87 27.15
C ALA A 96 4.18 -39.79 27.38
N LEU A 97 3.86 -38.50 27.43
CA LEU A 97 4.85 -37.43 27.55
C LEU A 97 5.77 -37.59 28.78
N ALA A 98 5.23 -38.10 29.90
CA ALA A 98 6.01 -38.39 31.10
C ALA A 98 6.96 -39.59 30.94
N HIS A 99 6.60 -40.56 30.09
CA HIS A 99 7.40 -41.75 29.79
C HIS A 99 8.48 -41.47 28.73
N LEU A 100 8.22 -40.53 27.82
CA LEU A 100 9.14 -40.12 26.75
C LEU A 100 10.20 -39.12 27.22
N PHE A 101 9.81 -38.20 28.11
CA PHE A 101 10.70 -37.15 28.60
C PHE A 101 11.05 -37.39 30.08
N ALA A 102 12.08 -38.21 30.31
CA ALA A 102 12.58 -38.52 31.65
C ALA A 102 12.99 -37.27 32.44
N ASN A 103 12.84 -37.34 33.77
CA ASN A 103 13.28 -36.31 34.73
C ASN A 103 12.66 -34.91 34.52
N GLY A 104 11.46 -34.84 33.95
CA GLY A 104 10.74 -33.57 33.77
C GLY A 104 11.36 -32.63 32.74
N ARG A 105 12.22 -33.14 31.85
CA ARG A 105 12.80 -32.35 30.75
C ARG A 105 11.71 -31.97 29.76
N ASN A 106 11.70 -30.72 29.31
CA ASN A 106 10.76 -30.25 28.29
C ASN A 106 11.33 -30.37 26.87
N VAL A 107 12.61 -30.73 26.75
CA VAL A 107 13.36 -30.77 25.50
C VAL A 107 14.27 -31.98 25.49
N HIS A 108 14.31 -32.67 24.36
CA HIS A 108 15.24 -33.76 24.11
C HIS A 108 15.91 -33.53 22.75
N VAL A 109 17.24 -33.62 22.68
CA VAL A 109 18.00 -33.55 21.43
C VAL A 109 18.34 -34.99 21.07
N GLY A 110 17.67 -35.51 20.05
CA GLY A 110 17.93 -36.84 19.50
C GLY A 110 19.09 -36.82 18.52
N ALA A 111 19.33 -37.95 17.84
CA ALA A 111 20.43 -38.09 16.88
C ALA A 111 20.29 -37.14 15.67
N SER A 112 19.06 -36.96 15.18
CA SER A 112 18.77 -36.22 13.95
C SER A 112 17.78 -35.07 14.14
N SER A 113 17.07 -34.98 15.28
CA SER A 113 16.01 -33.98 15.51
C SER A 113 15.94 -33.44 16.93
N ILE A 114 15.36 -32.24 17.07
CA ILE A 114 15.06 -31.60 18.36
C ILE A 114 13.59 -31.84 18.70
N TRP A 115 13.35 -32.46 19.84
CA TRP A 115 12.04 -32.82 20.34
C TRP A 115 11.62 -31.90 21.48
N MET A 116 10.45 -31.29 21.34
CA MET A 116 9.91 -30.36 22.33
C MET A 116 8.58 -30.86 22.90
N ARG A 117 8.51 -31.01 24.22
CA ARG A 117 7.32 -31.46 24.94
C ARG A 117 6.28 -30.35 25.03
N VAL A 118 5.01 -30.67 24.75
CA VAL A 118 3.87 -29.76 24.89
C VAL A 118 2.83 -30.39 25.82
N ASP A 119 2.86 -29.98 27.09
CA ASP A 119 2.04 -30.56 28.16
C ASP A 119 0.55 -30.30 28.01
N LYS A 120 0.18 -29.14 27.46
CA LYS A 120 -1.21 -28.74 27.30
C LYS A 120 -1.43 -28.32 25.84
N PRO A 121 -2.43 -28.89 25.14
CA PRO A 121 -2.68 -28.58 23.73
C PRO A 121 -2.84 -27.08 23.48
N ARG A 122 -3.49 -26.36 24.41
CA ARG A 122 -3.69 -24.91 24.33
C ARG A 122 -2.39 -24.07 24.27
N HIS A 123 -1.25 -24.61 24.71
CA HIS A 123 0.04 -23.93 24.65
C HIS A 123 0.77 -24.18 23.32
N LEU A 124 0.31 -25.13 22.48
CA LEU A 124 0.94 -25.45 21.21
C LEU A 124 1.13 -24.21 20.30
N PRO A 125 0.13 -23.33 20.10
CA PRO A 125 0.29 -22.18 19.22
C PRO A 125 1.38 -21.22 19.71
N ASP A 126 1.38 -20.90 21.01
CA ASP A 126 2.32 -19.92 21.57
C ASP A 126 3.75 -20.46 21.61
N LEU A 127 3.93 -21.74 21.94
CA LEU A 127 5.22 -22.42 21.86
C LEU A 127 5.71 -22.50 20.41
N ALA A 128 4.83 -22.78 19.47
CA ALA A 128 5.15 -22.81 18.04
C ALA A 128 5.64 -21.45 17.51
N LEU A 129 4.95 -20.37 17.90
CA LEU A 129 5.35 -19.01 17.54
C LEU A 129 6.70 -18.65 18.16
N ALA A 130 6.90 -18.98 19.43
CA ALA A 130 8.14 -18.74 20.14
C ALA A 130 9.32 -19.53 19.56
N ALA A 131 9.13 -20.82 19.25
CA ALA A 131 10.10 -21.68 18.61
C ALA A 131 10.50 -21.16 17.22
N ARG A 132 9.53 -20.71 16.43
CA ARG A 132 9.78 -20.06 15.13
C ARG A 132 10.61 -18.79 15.29
N ALA A 133 10.30 -17.95 16.28
CA ALA A 133 11.08 -16.74 16.57
C ALA A 133 12.52 -17.07 16.99
N TRP A 134 12.71 -18.13 17.78
CA TRP A 134 14.01 -18.63 18.21
C TRP A 134 14.85 -19.19 17.05
N ARG A 135 14.22 -19.85 16.05
CA ARG A 135 14.90 -20.39 14.86
C ARG A 135 15.05 -19.41 13.70
N GLY A 136 14.91 -18.10 13.92
CA GLY A 136 15.06 -17.12 12.85
C GLY A 136 13.98 -17.20 11.78
N ASP A 137 12.72 -17.41 12.19
CA ASP A 137 11.53 -17.44 11.33
C ASP A 137 11.37 -18.69 10.44
N ARG A 138 12.16 -19.75 10.70
CA ARG A 138 11.94 -21.08 10.10
C ARG A 138 10.65 -21.70 10.67
N PRO A 139 9.75 -22.24 9.82
CA PRO A 139 8.55 -22.92 10.31
C PRO A 139 8.90 -24.20 11.07
N LEU A 140 7.94 -24.72 11.82
CA LEU A 140 8.04 -26.03 12.44
C LEU A 140 8.15 -27.12 11.38
N ASP A 141 8.98 -28.12 11.65
CA ASP A 141 9.19 -29.26 10.75
C ASP A 141 8.14 -30.34 10.98
N GLY A 142 7.51 -30.40 12.17
CA GLY A 142 6.40 -31.33 12.43
C GLY A 142 5.78 -31.21 13.81
N VAL A 143 4.58 -31.78 13.93
CA VAL A 143 3.91 -32.02 15.21
C VAL A 143 3.57 -33.50 15.31
N VAL A 144 4.05 -34.16 16.36
CA VAL A 144 3.83 -35.57 16.63
C VAL A 144 2.80 -35.73 17.74
N LEU A 145 1.65 -36.30 17.39
CA LEU A 145 0.64 -36.74 18.35
C LEU A 145 1.02 -38.14 18.86
N THR A 146 1.28 -38.26 20.15
CA THR A 146 1.51 -39.53 20.82
C THR A 146 0.19 -40.07 21.37
N LEU A 147 -0.10 -41.34 21.13
CA LEU A 147 -1.34 -41.98 21.52
C LEU A 147 -1.05 -43.30 22.23
N ALA A 148 -1.65 -43.51 23.41
CA ALA A 148 -1.63 -44.80 24.10
C ALA A 148 -3.09 -45.26 24.30
N PRO A 149 -3.62 -46.17 23.46
CA PRO A 149 -5.04 -46.55 23.52
C PRO A 149 -5.47 -47.03 24.91
N ASP A 150 -4.61 -47.79 25.59
CA ASP A 150 -4.90 -48.37 26.91
C ASP A 150 -5.11 -47.37 28.05
N VAL A 151 -4.78 -46.07 27.87
CA VAL A 151 -5.05 -45.05 28.90
C VAL A 151 -6.40 -44.35 28.71
N HIS A 152 -7.15 -44.71 27.67
CA HIS A 152 -8.40 -44.04 27.29
C HIS A 152 -9.61 -44.96 27.28
N THR A 153 -10.79 -44.35 27.33
CA THR A 153 -12.04 -44.93 26.84
C THR A 153 -12.35 -44.37 25.44
N HIS A 154 -13.34 -44.93 24.74
CA HIS A 154 -13.72 -44.45 23.40
C HIS A 154 -14.08 -42.95 23.37
N ASP A 155 -14.84 -42.50 24.38
CA ASP A 155 -15.28 -41.11 24.50
C ASP A 155 -14.14 -40.18 24.89
N SER A 156 -13.28 -40.58 25.84
CA SER A 156 -12.14 -39.77 26.25
C SER A 156 -11.12 -39.60 25.13
N LEU A 157 -10.88 -40.66 24.34
CA LEU A 157 -10.04 -40.63 23.16
C LEU A 157 -10.59 -39.63 22.13
N THR A 158 -11.88 -39.76 21.79
CA THR A 158 -12.52 -38.87 20.81
C THR A 158 -12.44 -37.41 21.25
N GLN A 159 -12.68 -37.13 22.52
CA GLN A 159 -12.56 -35.78 23.08
C GLN A 159 -11.11 -35.26 23.02
N MET A 160 -10.13 -36.08 23.39
CA MET A 160 -8.72 -35.74 23.31
C MET A 160 -8.34 -35.37 21.87
N LEU A 161 -8.64 -36.23 20.89
CA LEU A 161 -8.32 -35.99 19.48
C LEU A 161 -8.91 -34.66 18.95
N ARG A 162 -10.14 -34.31 19.35
CA ARG A 162 -10.78 -33.04 18.99
C ARG A 162 -10.03 -31.83 19.57
N VAL A 163 -9.61 -31.90 20.83
CA VAL A 163 -8.85 -30.83 21.49
C VAL A 163 -7.49 -30.63 20.82
N HIS A 164 -6.78 -31.72 20.52
CA HIS A 164 -5.49 -31.67 19.83
C HIS A 164 -5.60 -31.15 18.40
N ARG A 165 -6.65 -31.55 17.67
CA ARG A 165 -6.97 -31.02 16.34
C ARG A 165 -7.26 -29.52 16.37
N GLN A 166 -8.02 -29.05 17.35
CA GLN A 166 -8.29 -27.63 17.54
C GLN A 166 -6.99 -26.84 17.79
N ALA A 167 -6.13 -27.34 18.69
CA ALA A 167 -4.84 -26.71 19.00
C ALA A 167 -3.94 -26.58 17.76
N LEU A 168 -3.89 -27.61 16.90
CA LEU A 168 -3.14 -27.52 15.66
C LEU A 168 -3.78 -26.55 14.66
N SER A 169 -5.10 -26.56 14.52
CA SER A 169 -5.81 -25.59 13.68
C SER A 169 -5.47 -24.15 14.09
N ASP A 170 -5.47 -23.86 15.39
CA ASP A 170 -5.09 -22.55 15.91
C ASP A 170 -3.60 -22.24 15.66
N THR A 171 -2.73 -23.25 15.76
CA THR A 171 -1.29 -23.12 15.44
C THR A 171 -1.06 -22.77 13.97
N THR A 172 -1.74 -23.44 13.04
CA THR A 172 -1.62 -23.16 11.60
C THR A 172 -2.13 -21.77 11.24
N ARG A 173 -3.24 -21.32 11.85
CA ARG A 173 -3.77 -19.96 11.71
C ARG A 173 -2.79 -18.92 12.24
N LEU A 174 -2.16 -19.20 13.39
CA LEU A 174 -1.20 -18.32 14.02
C LEU A 174 0.09 -18.17 13.20
N LEU A 175 0.63 -19.28 12.68
CA LEU A 175 1.86 -19.30 11.90
C LEU A 175 1.66 -18.89 10.44
N GLY A 176 0.43 -18.93 9.93
CA GLY A 176 0.14 -18.69 8.51
C GLY A 176 0.72 -19.76 7.57
N THR A 177 1.13 -20.91 8.11
CA THR A 177 1.70 -22.05 7.37
C THR A 177 1.11 -23.34 7.90
N ARG A 178 0.88 -24.32 7.02
CA ARG A 178 0.42 -25.66 7.43
C ARG A 178 1.55 -26.41 8.12
N VAL A 179 1.30 -26.98 9.28
CA VAL A 179 2.27 -27.78 10.04
C VAL A 179 1.99 -29.26 9.76
N PRO A 180 2.99 -30.06 9.36
CA PRO A 180 2.75 -31.47 9.03
C PRO A 180 2.52 -32.26 10.31
N GLY A 181 1.58 -33.21 10.22
CA GLY A 181 1.17 -34.09 11.30
C GLY A 181 1.80 -35.44 11.28
N TYR A 182 2.15 -35.94 12.45
CA TYR A 182 2.66 -37.29 12.64
C TYR A 182 1.92 -37.96 13.80
N LEU A 183 1.66 -39.25 13.67
CA LEU A 183 0.99 -40.05 14.70
C LEU A 183 1.93 -41.15 15.20
N ALA A 184 2.13 -41.23 16.51
CA ALA A 184 2.94 -42.26 17.14
C ALA A 184 2.09 -43.03 18.17
N VAL A 185 1.82 -44.31 17.92
CA VAL A 185 0.94 -45.14 18.74
C VAL A 185 1.76 -46.10 19.60
N TYR A 186 1.59 -46.00 20.91
CA TYR A 186 2.23 -46.82 21.93
C TYR A 186 1.23 -47.84 22.45
N GLN A 187 1.36 -49.10 22.00
CA GLN A 187 0.48 -50.18 22.40
C GLN A 187 1.31 -51.43 22.68
N ARG A 188 1.12 -52.04 23.85
CA ARG A 188 1.72 -53.35 24.12
C ARG A 188 0.96 -54.42 23.31
N LEU A 189 1.69 -55.22 22.53
CA LEU A 189 1.16 -56.28 21.68
C LEU A 189 1.56 -57.68 22.16
N THR A 190 2.76 -57.83 22.75
CA THR A 190 3.29 -59.12 23.20
C THR A 190 3.63 -59.11 24.70
N GLN A 191 3.65 -60.29 25.35
CA GLN A 191 4.16 -60.40 26.74
C GLN A 191 5.68 -60.56 26.80
N GLU A 192 6.31 -61.05 25.72
CA GLU A 192 7.74 -61.27 25.68
C GLU A 192 8.48 -59.93 25.69
N ASN A 193 9.45 -59.78 26.60
CA ASN A 193 10.43 -58.71 26.55
C ASN A 193 11.45 -59.07 25.45
N GLY A 194 11.06 -58.87 24.20
CA GLY A 194 11.97 -58.99 23.05
C GLY A 194 13.09 -57.94 23.10
N PRO A 195 14.19 -58.12 22.34
CA PRO A 195 15.25 -57.12 22.26
C PRO A 195 14.69 -55.80 21.70
N THR A 196 15.18 -54.68 22.24
CA THR A 196 14.94 -53.25 21.87
C THR A 196 13.66 -52.94 21.09
N PRO A 197 12.74 -52.12 21.63
CA PRO A 197 11.46 -51.82 20.98
C PRO A 197 11.67 -51.20 19.59
N HIS A 198 11.05 -51.79 18.57
CA HIS A 198 11.19 -51.40 17.16
C HIS A 198 9.96 -50.61 16.68
N TRP A 199 10.20 -49.55 15.93
CA TRP A 199 9.15 -48.72 15.32
C TRP A 199 8.75 -49.26 13.96
N TYR A 200 7.48 -49.58 13.80
CA TYR A 200 6.87 -49.94 12.51
C TYR A 200 6.09 -48.74 12.00
N GLY A 201 6.48 -48.14 10.89
CA GLY A 201 5.79 -46.96 10.39
C GLY A 201 6.26 -46.46 9.05
N LEU A 202 5.59 -45.41 8.58
CA LEU A 202 5.88 -44.74 7.32
C LEU A 202 5.84 -43.23 7.53
N SER A 203 6.72 -42.51 6.83
CA SER A 203 6.66 -41.06 6.63
C SER A 203 6.70 -40.77 5.14
N ALA A 204 5.93 -39.80 4.67
CA ALA A 204 5.76 -39.49 3.26
C ALA A 204 5.72 -37.98 3.01
N GLU A 205 6.13 -37.56 1.80
CA GLU A 205 6.07 -36.16 1.41
C GLU A 205 4.64 -35.65 1.26
N ALA A 206 3.78 -36.49 0.69
CA ALA A 206 2.36 -36.22 0.55
C ALA A 206 1.59 -36.72 1.79
N PRO A 207 0.45 -36.09 2.14
CA PRO A 207 -0.42 -36.61 3.18
C PRO A 207 -0.85 -38.05 2.91
N LEU A 208 -0.89 -38.85 3.97
CA LEU A 208 -1.43 -40.19 3.95
C LEU A 208 -2.95 -40.13 3.78
N THR A 209 -3.47 -40.91 2.84
CA THR A 209 -4.88 -40.91 2.42
C THR A 209 -5.55 -42.27 2.54
N ALA A 210 -4.79 -43.36 2.58
CA ALA A 210 -5.34 -44.71 2.64
C ALA A 210 -4.55 -45.63 3.59
N VAL A 211 -5.27 -46.57 4.22
CA VAL A 211 -4.66 -47.59 5.09
C VAL A 211 -3.72 -48.54 4.33
N SER A 212 -3.98 -48.79 3.04
CA SER A 212 -3.14 -49.66 2.20
C SER A 212 -1.71 -49.14 2.01
N GLN A 213 -1.45 -47.87 2.32
CA GLN A 213 -0.10 -47.33 2.32
C GLN A 213 0.79 -47.97 3.40
N PHE A 214 0.20 -48.68 4.37
CA PHE A 214 0.92 -49.40 5.43
C PHE A 214 1.07 -50.90 5.16
N ASP A 215 0.65 -51.43 4.00
CA ASP A 215 0.76 -52.87 3.70
C ASP A 215 2.21 -53.36 3.77
N ALA A 216 3.16 -52.55 3.29
CA ALA A 216 4.60 -52.85 3.40
C ALA A 216 5.09 -52.92 4.86
N VAL A 217 4.51 -52.13 5.75
CA VAL A 217 4.82 -52.12 7.19
C VAL A 217 4.32 -53.41 7.84
N ILE A 218 3.12 -53.86 7.46
CA ILE A 218 2.54 -55.12 7.93
C ILE A 218 3.39 -56.31 7.46
N HIS A 219 3.73 -56.36 6.17
CA HIS A 219 4.58 -57.42 5.63
C HIS A 219 5.98 -57.47 6.25
N ALA A 220 6.56 -56.31 6.59
CA ALA A 220 7.83 -56.26 7.31
C ALA A 220 7.72 -56.90 8.70
N ALA A 221 6.62 -56.66 9.43
CA ALA A 221 6.39 -57.28 10.74
C ALA A 221 6.12 -58.79 10.63
N GLU A 222 5.43 -59.25 9.59
CA GLU A 222 5.22 -60.68 9.32
C GLU A 222 6.55 -61.42 9.06
N ALA A 223 7.50 -60.77 8.38
CA ALA A 223 8.79 -61.34 8.05
C ALA A 223 9.70 -61.62 9.27
N GLU A 224 9.46 -60.95 10.41
CA GLU A 224 10.23 -61.11 11.65
C GLU A 224 9.91 -62.41 12.43
N ARG A 225 9.08 -63.31 11.87
CA ARG A 225 8.70 -64.61 12.45
C ARG A 225 8.05 -64.56 13.84
N HIS A 226 7.50 -63.41 14.23
CA HIS A 226 6.68 -63.23 15.43
C HIS A 226 5.21 -63.03 15.03
N GLU A 227 4.55 -64.11 14.59
CA GLU A 227 3.15 -64.11 14.12
C GLU A 227 2.15 -63.33 15.01
N PRO A 228 2.15 -63.44 16.36
CA PRO A 228 1.20 -62.70 17.19
C PRO A 228 1.44 -61.18 17.18
N ARG A 229 2.69 -60.73 17.03
CA ARG A 229 3.02 -59.30 16.93
C ARG A 229 2.52 -58.72 15.60
N ALA A 230 2.76 -59.43 14.50
CA ALA A 230 2.33 -58.99 13.17
C ALA A 230 0.80 -58.86 13.07
N ALA A 231 0.06 -59.85 13.58
CA ALA A 231 -1.41 -59.80 13.61
C ALA A 231 -1.95 -58.67 14.52
N GLY A 232 -1.33 -58.49 15.70
CA GLY A 232 -1.67 -57.39 16.61
C GLY A 232 -1.42 -56.01 15.97
N LEU A 233 -0.28 -55.87 15.28
CA LEU A 233 0.09 -54.64 14.57
C LEU A 233 -0.89 -54.34 13.42
N ALA A 234 -1.23 -55.32 12.59
CA ALA A 234 -2.19 -55.14 11.50
C ALA A 234 -3.56 -54.66 12.00
N SER A 235 -4.06 -55.27 13.08
CA SER A 235 -5.32 -54.85 13.74
C SER A 235 -5.22 -53.43 14.31
N LEU A 236 -4.10 -53.09 14.94
CA LEU A 236 -3.86 -51.77 15.49
C LEU A 236 -3.79 -50.69 14.39
N ILE A 237 -3.17 -50.99 13.25
CA ILE A 237 -3.10 -50.09 12.09
C ILE A 237 -4.52 -49.82 11.54
N ASP A 238 -5.34 -50.85 11.33
CA ASP A 238 -6.72 -50.71 10.85
C ASP A 238 -7.57 -49.88 11.83
N TRP A 239 -7.49 -50.18 13.13
CA TRP A 239 -8.18 -49.42 14.17
C TRP A 239 -7.74 -47.95 14.19
N THR A 240 -6.43 -47.70 14.12
CA THR A 240 -5.86 -46.35 14.14
C THR A 240 -6.39 -45.55 12.94
N TRP A 241 -6.39 -46.15 11.75
CA TRP A 241 -6.87 -45.47 10.55
C TRP A 241 -8.38 -45.21 10.59
N ARG A 242 -9.18 -46.16 11.08
CA ARG A 242 -10.63 -46.01 11.14
C ARG A 242 -11.08 -45.00 12.19
N TYR A 243 -10.57 -45.10 13.42
CA TYR A 243 -11.10 -44.35 14.56
C TYR A 243 -10.29 -43.09 14.90
N VAL A 244 -8.95 -43.14 14.79
CA VAL A 244 -8.11 -41.97 15.09
C VAL A 244 -8.06 -41.04 13.89
N ASN A 245 -7.65 -41.54 12.72
CA ASN A 245 -7.56 -40.74 11.51
C ASN A 245 -8.95 -40.24 11.06
N GLY A 246 -10.01 -41.03 11.27
CA GLY A 246 -11.40 -40.60 11.05
C GLY A 246 -11.75 -39.30 11.78
N VAL A 247 -11.41 -39.18 13.07
CA VAL A 247 -11.67 -37.97 13.87
C VAL A 247 -10.76 -36.81 13.46
N LEU A 248 -9.49 -37.10 13.15
CA LEU A 248 -8.52 -36.08 12.76
C LEU A 248 -8.82 -35.45 11.40
N GLN A 249 -9.37 -36.22 10.45
CA GLN A 249 -9.65 -35.77 9.08
C GLN A 249 -11.12 -35.37 8.82
N ASP A 250 -12.05 -35.61 9.76
CA ASP A 250 -13.49 -35.35 9.57
C ASP A 250 -13.78 -33.88 9.17
N PRO A 251 -14.23 -33.60 7.93
CA PRO A 251 -14.46 -32.22 7.47
C PRO A 251 -15.67 -31.55 8.14
N ARG A 252 -16.51 -32.30 8.87
CA ARG A 252 -17.71 -31.77 9.54
C ARG A 252 -17.39 -31.05 10.84
N GLN A 253 -16.18 -31.21 11.37
CA GLN A 253 -15.74 -30.53 12.59
C GLN A 253 -15.28 -29.09 12.32
N PRO A 254 -15.43 -28.17 13.29
CA PRO A 254 -15.11 -26.74 13.11
C PRO A 254 -13.61 -26.46 12.93
N ALA A 255 -12.75 -27.31 13.49
CA ALA A 255 -11.30 -27.23 13.31
C ALA A 255 -10.92 -27.73 11.91
N ALA A 256 -9.88 -27.17 11.29
CA ALA A 256 -9.39 -27.70 10.01
C ALA A 256 -8.95 -29.18 10.15
N PRO A 257 -9.09 -30.01 9.09
CA PRO A 257 -8.59 -31.38 9.09
C PRO A 257 -7.07 -31.44 9.36
N TRP A 258 -6.64 -32.39 10.19
CA TRP A 258 -5.24 -32.64 10.44
C TRP A 258 -4.72 -33.70 9.45
N LEU A 259 -3.97 -33.24 8.43
CA LEU A 259 -3.34 -34.10 7.44
C LEU A 259 -2.10 -34.77 8.03
N LEU A 260 -2.16 -36.10 8.17
CA LEU A 260 -1.04 -36.93 8.62
C LEU A 260 -0.07 -37.15 7.45
N HIS A 261 1.21 -36.90 7.67
CA HIS A 261 2.30 -37.17 6.72
C HIS A 261 3.09 -38.42 7.12
N GLY A 262 2.94 -38.88 8.36
CA GLY A 262 3.49 -40.16 8.80
C GLY A 262 2.72 -40.73 9.98
N ALA A 263 2.76 -42.05 10.12
CA ALA A 263 2.25 -42.77 11.29
C ALA A 263 3.15 -43.96 11.60
N ALA A 264 3.39 -44.17 12.90
CA ALA A 264 4.18 -45.30 13.39
C ALA A 264 3.58 -45.91 14.65
N TRP A 265 3.86 -47.18 14.83
CA TRP A 265 3.39 -48.04 15.92
C TRP A 265 4.59 -48.75 16.54
N ILE A 266 4.51 -48.99 17.84
CA ILE A 266 5.55 -49.68 18.58
C ILE A 266 4.92 -50.65 19.57
N ASP A 267 5.54 -51.82 19.73
CA ASP A 267 5.21 -52.79 20.79
C ASP A 267 5.78 -52.32 22.14
N CYS A 268 5.30 -51.16 22.59
CA CYS A 268 5.68 -50.50 23.82
C CYS A 268 4.50 -49.66 24.30
N GLY A 269 4.12 -49.75 25.57
CA GLY A 269 2.97 -49.00 26.06
C GLY A 269 2.61 -49.28 27.51
N ALA A 270 1.47 -48.71 27.92
CA ALA A 270 0.92 -48.93 29.26
C ALA A 270 0.45 -50.39 29.44
N ALA A 271 0.17 -50.78 30.68
CA ALA A 271 -0.46 -52.06 30.95
C ALA A 271 -1.84 -52.11 30.30
N SER A 272 -2.19 -53.25 29.69
CA SER A 272 -3.44 -53.39 28.95
C SER A 272 -4.65 -53.17 29.85
N GLN A 273 -5.63 -52.40 29.38
CA GLN A 273 -6.87 -52.14 30.12
C GLN A 273 -8.08 -52.74 29.38
N PRO A 274 -9.01 -53.43 30.06
CA PRO A 274 -10.21 -53.98 29.41
C PRO A 274 -11.09 -52.92 28.73
N ALA A 275 -11.02 -51.66 29.20
CA ALA A 275 -11.74 -50.52 28.65
C ALA A 275 -11.06 -49.86 27.44
N SER A 276 -9.88 -50.37 27.05
CA SER A 276 -9.11 -49.86 25.91
C SER A 276 -9.94 -49.90 24.63
N PRO A 277 -10.03 -48.80 23.87
CA PRO A 277 -10.83 -48.71 22.67
C PRO A 277 -10.32 -49.62 21.55
N TRP A 278 -9.01 -49.91 21.51
CA TRP A 278 -8.44 -50.88 20.58
C TRP A 278 -8.81 -52.31 20.96
N LEU A 279 -8.63 -52.70 22.22
CA LEU A 279 -9.00 -54.05 22.69
C LEU A 279 -10.51 -54.31 22.57
N ALA A 280 -11.34 -53.29 22.84
CA ALA A 280 -12.78 -53.37 22.63
C ALA A 280 -13.12 -53.60 21.15
N HIS A 281 -12.42 -52.93 20.24
CA HIS A 281 -12.60 -53.12 18.79
C HIS A 281 -12.14 -54.52 18.34
N LEU A 282 -10.96 -54.95 18.79
CA LEU A 282 -10.44 -56.29 18.51
C LEU A 282 -11.44 -57.37 18.97
N ARG A 283 -11.99 -57.23 20.18
CA ARG A 283 -13.02 -58.12 20.72
C ARG A 283 -14.31 -58.07 19.91
N SER A 284 -14.72 -56.90 19.41
CA SER A 284 -15.92 -56.81 18.56
C SER A 284 -15.77 -57.50 17.21
N LEU A 285 -14.54 -57.57 16.67
CA LEU A 285 -14.26 -58.20 15.37
C LEU A 285 -14.00 -59.70 15.49
N THR A 286 -13.26 -60.11 16.52
CA THR A 286 -12.72 -61.48 16.62
C THR A 286 -13.37 -62.31 17.72
N HIS A 287 -14.14 -61.68 18.61
CA HIS A 287 -14.62 -62.25 19.87
C HIS A 287 -13.51 -62.74 20.82
N LEU A 288 -12.24 -62.47 20.52
CA LEU A 288 -11.11 -62.84 21.35
C LEU A 288 -10.94 -61.89 22.55
N VAL A 289 -10.56 -62.47 23.68
CA VAL A 289 -10.14 -61.72 24.87
C VAL A 289 -8.65 -62.00 25.08
N LEU A 290 -7.82 -60.99 24.84
CA LEU A 290 -6.39 -61.09 25.09
C LEU A 290 -6.11 -61.14 26.61
N PRO A 291 -5.12 -61.93 27.05
CA PRO A 291 -4.67 -61.90 28.44
C PRO A 291 -4.11 -60.50 28.77
N PRO A 292 -4.18 -60.08 30.05
CA PRO A 292 -3.63 -58.79 30.44
C PRO A 292 -2.13 -58.76 30.18
N LEU A 293 -1.68 -57.74 29.45
CA LEU A 293 -0.26 -57.47 29.16
C LEU A 293 0.28 -56.48 30.20
N THR A 294 1.47 -56.75 30.71
CA THR A 294 2.21 -55.84 31.59
C THR A 294 2.73 -54.64 30.81
N GLY A 295 2.76 -53.47 31.46
CA GLY A 295 3.29 -52.25 30.85
C GLY A 295 4.79 -52.33 30.63
N SER A 296 5.28 -51.61 29.62
CA SER A 296 6.71 -51.52 29.31
C SER A 296 7.47 -50.68 30.34
N GLU A 297 8.74 -51.03 30.57
CA GLU A 297 9.66 -50.22 31.38
C GLU A 297 9.88 -48.83 30.77
N THR A 298 10.12 -47.84 31.63
CA THR A 298 10.41 -46.46 31.23
C THR A 298 11.92 -46.22 31.18
N PRO A 299 12.42 -45.29 30.34
CA PRO A 299 11.69 -44.43 29.40
C PRO A 299 11.28 -45.15 28.11
N TRP A 300 10.17 -44.72 27.51
CA TRP A 300 9.76 -45.21 26.18
C TRP A 300 10.60 -44.53 25.10
N SER A 301 10.82 -45.22 23.98
CA SER A 301 11.59 -44.69 22.85
C SER A 301 10.82 -43.60 22.10
N LEU A 302 11.50 -42.53 21.69
CA LEU A 302 10.93 -41.50 20.81
C LEU A 302 10.74 -42.03 19.38
N PRO A 303 9.76 -41.53 18.61
CA PRO A 303 9.50 -41.96 17.24
C PRO A 303 10.45 -41.31 16.24
N GLU A 304 11.75 -41.53 16.41
CA GLU A 304 12.81 -40.99 15.53
C GLU A 304 12.61 -41.33 14.04
N PRO A 305 12.22 -42.56 13.65
CA PRO A 305 12.05 -42.92 12.24
C PRO A 305 10.98 -42.11 11.49
N LEU A 306 9.97 -41.56 12.20
CA LEU A 306 8.96 -40.70 11.57
C LEU A 306 9.54 -39.39 11.05
N ILE A 307 10.58 -38.89 11.72
CA ILE A 307 11.15 -37.57 11.46
C ILE A 307 12.34 -37.66 10.52
N GLU A 308 13.11 -38.75 10.56
CA GLU A 308 14.19 -39.00 9.60
C GLU A 308 13.68 -39.07 8.16
N ALA A 309 12.47 -39.59 7.96
CA ALA A 309 11.81 -39.66 6.66
C ALA A 309 10.85 -38.47 6.40
N CYS A 310 10.93 -37.38 7.18
CA CYS A 310 10.11 -36.18 6.96
C CYS A 310 10.52 -35.48 5.65
N PRO A 311 9.56 -35.05 4.81
CA PRO A 311 9.87 -34.25 3.61
C PRO A 311 10.71 -33.02 3.96
N GLU A 312 11.82 -32.83 3.24
CA GLU A 312 12.55 -31.58 3.27
C GLU A 312 11.68 -30.47 2.67
N ARG A 313 11.15 -29.60 3.52
CA ARG A 313 10.34 -28.48 3.04
C ARG A 313 11.24 -27.46 2.37
N ALA A 314 10.89 -27.12 1.12
CA ALA A 314 11.46 -25.98 0.41
C ALA A 314 11.30 -24.71 1.25
N TRP A 315 12.37 -24.32 1.93
CA TRP A 315 12.40 -23.14 2.78
C TRP A 315 12.92 -21.96 1.96
N VAL A 316 12.01 -21.03 1.64
CA VAL A 316 12.41 -19.77 1.03
C VAL A 316 12.86 -18.83 2.16
N PRO A 317 14.10 -18.30 2.11
CA PRO A 317 14.60 -17.44 3.17
C PRO A 317 13.70 -16.21 3.33
N PRO A 318 13.40 -15.79 4.58
CA PRO A 318 12.51 -14.66 4.86
C PRO A 318 12.88 -13.36 4.14
N ARG A 319 14.16 -13.14 3.87
CA ARG A 319 14.66 -11.98 3.12
C ARG A 319 14.21 -11.96 1.67
N LEU A 320 14.19 -13.12 1.00
CA LEU A 320 13.77 -13.18 -0.41
C LEU A 320 12.27 -12.92 -0.53
N ARG A 321 11.46 -13.46 0.40
CA ARG A 321 10.03 -13.13 0.48
C ARG A 321 9.82 -11.64 0.77
N ALA A 322 10.57 -11.08 1.72
CA ALA A 322 10.50 -9.66 2.04
C ALA A 322 10.89 -8.77 0.86
N PHE A 323 11.92 -9.16 0.10
CA PHE A 323 12.33 -8.47 -1.11
C PHE A 323 11.24 -8.52 -2.18
N ALA A 324 10.62 -9.68 -2.41
CA ALA A 324 9.49 -9.81 -3.32
C ALA A 324 8.30 -8.92 -2.89
N HIS A 325 7.96 -8.89 -1.60
CA HIS A 325 6.93 -7.98 -1.08
C HIS A 325 7.32 -6.51 -1.23
N ALA A 326 8.58 -6.13 -0.99
CA ALA A 326 9.05 -4.77 -1.19
C ALA A 326 8.91 -4.33 -2.65
N ILE A 327 9.25 -5.20 -3.62
CA ILE A 327 9.04 -4.95 -5.05
C ILE A 327 7.55 -4.78 -5.35
N ALA A 328 6.69 -5.66 -4.84
CA ALA A 328 5.25 -5.57 -5.05
C ALA A 328 4.66 -4.26 -4.49
N ILE A 329 5.07 -3.86 -3.28
CA ILE A 329 4.67 -2.58 -2.65
C ILE A 329 5.14 -1.40 -3.50
N LEU A 330 6.39 -1.42 -3.96
CA LEU A 330 6.94 -0.38 -4.82
C LEU A 330 6.16 -0.28 -6.15
N ALA A 331 5.87 -1.41 -6.79
CA ALA A 331 5.08 -1.46 -8.02
C ALA A 331 3.68 -0.87 -7.82
N CYS A 332 3.00 -1.21 -6.73
CA CYS A 332 1.70 -0.63 -6.38
C CYS A 332 1.80 0.90 -6.17
N ALA A 333 2.83 1.38 -5.48
CA ALA A 333 3.04 2.81 -5.25
C ALA A 333 3.29 3.56 -6.57
N VAL A 334 4.13 3.01 -7.46
CA VAL A 334 4.38 3.57 -8.79
C VAL A 334 3.12 3.59 -9.64
N ALA A 335 2.35 2.50 -9.66
CA ALA A 335 1.09 2.44 -10.41
C ALA A 335 0.08 3.51 -9.92
N LEU A 336 -0.05 3.68 -8.60
CA LEU A 336 -0.91 4.69 -8.01
C LEU A 336 -0.42 6.12 -8.32
N ALA A 337 0.89 6.35 -8.30
CA ALA A 337 1.50 7.62 -8.69
C ALA A 337 1.25 7.94 -10.18
N CYS A 338 1.47 6.98 -11.08
CA CYS A 338 1.17 7.13 -12.50
C CYS A 338 -0.31 7.44 -12.74
N TRP A 339 -1.21 6.75 -12.04
CA TRP A 339 -2.65 7.02 -12.13
C TRP A 339 -3.02 8.43 -11.65
N GLY A 340 -2.50 8.85 -10.50
CA GLY A 340 -2.72 10.20 -9.97
C GLY A 340 -2.16 11.28 -10.89
N ALA A 341 -0.96 11.06 -11.43
CA ALA A 341 -0.33 11.97 -12.39
C ALA A 341 -1.11 12.07 -13.71
N GLY A 342 -1.65 10.95 -14.20
CA GLY A 342 -2.54 10.91 -15.35
C GLY A 342 -3.83 11.70 -15.13
N LYS A 343 -4.45 11.59 -13.95
CA LYS A 343 -5.66 12.36 -13.59
C LYS A 343 -5.39 13.87 -13.55
N ASN A 344 -4.29 14.30 -12.95
CA ASN A 344 -3.92 15.72 -12.91
C ASN A 344 -3.55 16.27 -14.29
N ASN A 345 -2.86 15.48 -15.14
CA ASN A 345 -2.58 15.88 -16.51
C ASN A 345 -3.86 16.04 -17.34
N ARG A 346 -4.81 15.10 -17.19
CA ARG A 346 -6.12 15.22 -17.84
C ARG A 346 -6.84 16.50 -17.40
N ALA A 347 -6.88 16.79 -16.10
CA ALA A 347 -7.47 18.02 -15.59
C ALA A 347 -6.78 19.28 -16.13
N LEU A 348 -5.45 19.26 -16.28
CA LEU A 348 -4.70 20.37 -16.89
C LEU A 348 -5.07 20.57 -18.37
N ILE A 349 -5.13 19.49 -19.15
CA ILE A 349 -5.50 19.55 -20.58
C ILE A 349 -6.94 20.07 -20.72
N ASP A 350 -7.86 19.54 -19.91
CA ASP A 350 -9.27 19.93 -19.92
C ASP A 350 -9.41 21.43 -19.57
N GLN A 351 -8.67 21.92 -18.56
CA GLN A 351 -8.66 23.34 -18.18
C GLN A 351 -8.18 24.24 -19.32
N ILE A 352 -7.05 23.90 -19.94
CA ILE A 352 -6.49 24.69 -21.06
C ILE A 352 -7.43 24.64 -22.27
N GLY A 353 -8.02 23.49 -22.58
CA GLY A 353 -9.00 23.33 -23.64
C GLY A 353 -10.24 24.20 -23.45
N VAL A 354 -10.73 24.30 -22.21
CA VAL A 354 -11.85 25.20 -21.85
C VAL A 354 -11.46 26.66 -22.08
N ASN A 355 -10.25 27.08 -21.67
CA ASN A 355 -9.78 28.46 -21.86
C ASN A 355 -9.60 28.81 -23.34
N LEU A 356 -9.05 27.89 -24.15
CA LEU A 356 -8.94 28.05 -25.61
C LEU A 356 -10.31 28.19 -26.26
N THR A 357 -11.26 27.34 -25.87
CA THR A 357 -12.63 27.38 -26.40
C THR A 357 -13.34 28.68 -26.00
N ARG A 358 -13.16 29.13 -24.75
CA ARG A 358 -13.70 30.41 -24.27
C ARG A 358 -13.16 31.58 -25.11
N TYR A 359 -11.86 31.65 -25.35
CA TYR A 359 -11.26 32.67 -26.20
C TYR A 359 -11.80 32.62 -27.63
N ALA A 360 -11.83 31.43 -28.26
CA ALA A 360 -12.32 31.26 -29.62
C ALA A 360 -13.80 31.63 -29.79
N SER A 361 -14.63 31.34 -28.79
CA SER A 361 -16.08 31.63 -28.82
C SER A 361 -16.44 33.08 -28.48
N THR A 362 -15.52 33.85 -27.88
CA THR A 362 -15.82 35.22 -27.45
C THR A 362 -15.79 36.19 -28.64
N PRO A 363 -16.90 36.85 -28.99
CA PRO A 363 -16.97 37.76 -30.12
C PRO A 363 -15.94 38.89 -30.03
N ALA A 364 -15.37 39.30 -31.16
CA ALA A 364 -14.42 40.41 -31.23
C ALA A 364 -15.04 41.79 -30.92
N SER A 365 -16.35 41.85 -30.68
CA SER A 365 -17.05 43.06 -30.25
C SER A 365 -17.04 43.27 -28.73
N ASN A 366 -16.74 42.24 -27.94
CA ASN A 366 -16.68 42.33 -26.48
C ASN A 366 -15.23 42.33 -25.99
N ASP A 367 -14.60 43.50 -26.08
CA ASP A 367 -13.17 43.68 -25.81
C ASP A 367 -12.78 43.34 -24.37
N ALA A 368 -13.66 43.57 -23.39
CA ALA A 368 -13.39 43.24 -21.99
C ALA A 368 -13.35 41.72 -21.76
N ALA A 369 -14.38 40.99 -22.19
CA ALA A 369 -14.43 39.54 -22.04
C ALA A 369 -13.32 38.84 -22.86
N ARG A 370 -13.00 39.38 -24.04
CA ARG A 370 -11.93 38.84 -24.89
C ARG A 370 -10.54 39.04 -24.27
N ARG A 371 -10.29 40.19 -23.64
CA ARG A 371 -9.07 40.45 -22.86
C ARG A 371 -8.93 39.51 -21.66
N GLU A 372 -10.02 39.26 -20.93
CA GLU A 372 -10.01 38.32 -19.80
C GLU A 372 -9.74 36.87 -20.26
N ALA A 373 -10.38 36.43 -21.34
CA ALA A 373 -10.11 35.11 -21.90
C ALA A 373 -8.67 34.98 -22.41
N PHE A 374 -8.12 36.05 -23.00
CA PHE A 374 -6.73 36.10 -23.45
C PHE A 374 -5.73 36.06 -22.29
N SER A 375 -5.98 36.80 -21.20
CA SER A 375 -5.08 36.80 -20.03
C SER A 375 -5.02 35.42 -19.35
N ALA A 376 -6.11 34.65 -19.39
CA ALA A 376 -6.12 33.25 -18.94
C ALA A 376 -5.19 32.36 -19.80
N LEU A 377 -5.14 32.56 -21.12
CA LEU A 377 -4.22 31.83 -22.01
C LEU A 377 -2.75 32.16 -21.75
N ILE A 378 -2.44 33.44 -21.48
CA ILE A 378 -1.09 33.85 -21.07
C ILE A 378 -0.70 33.16 -19.76
N ALA A 379 -1.60 33.16 -18.77
CA ALA A 379 -1.35 32.50 -17.49
C ALA A 379 -1.12 30.97 -17.65
N ASP A 380 -1.86 30.32 -18.55
CA ASP A 380 -1.65 28.91 -18.87
C ASP A 380 -0.30 28.67 -19.57
N ARG A 381 0.05 29.50 -20.56
CA ARG A 381 1.35 29.45 -21.25
C ARG A 381 2.52 29.64 -20.28
N ASP A 382 2.48 30.67 -19.44
CA ASP A 382 3.53 30.98 -18.47
C ASP A 382 3.68 29.88 -17.43
N ARG A 383 2.57 29.24 -17.04
CA ARG A 383 2.60 28.08 -16.15
C ARG A 383 3.31 26.89 -16.81
N LEU A 384 3.06 26.62 -18.08
CA LEU A 384 3.71 25.54 -18.83
C LEU A 384 5.20 25.82 -19.07
N ASP A 385 5.53 27.03 -19.52
CA ASP A 385 6.91 27.48 -19.72
C ASP A 385 7.71 27.43 -18.41
N ARG A 386 7.09 27.81 -17.27
CA ARG A 386 7.70 27.61 -15.95
C ARG A 386 8.00 26.14 -15.66
N HIS A 387 7.10 25.22 -16.02
CA HIS A 387 7.33 23.79 -15.82
C HIS A 387 8.48 23.26 -16.68
N GLU A 388 8.70 23.80 -17.89
CA GLU A 388 9.88 23.45 -18.70
C GLU A 388 11.17 23.99 -18.08
N ARG A 389 11.16 25.21 -17.53
CA ARG A 389 12.35 25.85 -16.95
C ARG A 389 12.74 25.31 -15.57
N THR A 390 11.76 25.15 -14.68
CA THR A 390 12.01 24.76 -13.27
C THR A 390 11.81 23.26 -13.02
N GLY A 391 11.33 22.53 -14.02
CA GLY A 391 10.96 21.12 -13.90
C GLY A 391 9.47 20.90 -13.64
N VAL A 392 8.99 19.75 -14.11
CA VAL A 392 7.58 19.34 -14.00
C VAL A 392 7.28 18.88 -12.58
N PRO A 393 6.21 19.39 -11.92
CA PRO A 393 5.86 18.95 -10.57
C PRO A 393 5.50 17.46 -10.56
N LEU A 394 5.80 16.75 -9.45
CA LEU A 394 5.57 15.31 -9.31
C LEU A 394 4.14 14.89 -9.67
N ARG A 395 3.15 15.70 -9.31
CA ARG A 395 1.73 15.49 -9.64
C ARG A 395 1.41 15.44 -11.13
N LEU A 396 2.32 15.87 -12.00
CA LEU A 396 2.19 15.83 -13.46
C LEU A 396 3.25 14.94 -14.12
N SER A 397 4.16 14.36 -13.35
CA SER A 397 5.36 13.64 -13.83
C SER A 397 5.06 12.17 -14.18
N PHE A 398 6.00 11.26 -13.92
CA PHE A 398 5.92 9.81 -14.15
C PHE A 398 5.61 9.45 -15.61
N GLY A 399 6.17 10.22 -16.56
CA GLY A 399 5.92 10.03 -17.99
C GLY A 399 4.53 10.44 -18.47
N MET A 400 3.70 11.02 -17.60
CA MET A 400 2.32 11.42 -17.93
C MET A 400 2.22 12.87 -18.41
N TYR A 401 3.29 13.67 -18.32
CA TYR A 401 3.27 15.09 -18.65
C TYR A 401 2.99 15.33 -20.13
N ARG A 402 1.93 16.09 -20.43
CA ARG A 402 1.55 16.47 -21.82
C ARG A 402 1.53 17.97 -22.07
N GLY A 403 1.94 18.79 -21.10
CA GLY A 403 1.89 20.24 -21.20
C GLY A 403 2.77 20.82 -22.31
N ALA A 404 3.96 20.24 -22.55
CA ALA A 404 4.87 20.72 -23.60
C ALA A 404 4.24 20.72 -25.00
N ALA A 405 3.37 19.74 -25.30
CA ALA A 405 2.68 19.66 -26.59
C ALA A 405 1.64 20.78 -26.79
N LEU A 406 1.20 21.45 -25.72
CA LEU A 406 0.22 22.53 -25.77
C LEU A 406 0.87 23.90 -25.98
N LEU A 407 2.17 24.05 -25.73
CA LEU A 407 2.89 25.32 -25.87
C LEU A 407 2.80 25.90 -27.29
N PRO A 408 3.01 25.13 -28.39
CA PRO A 408 2.88 25.67 -29.74
C PRO A 408 1.48 26.21 -30.04
N VAL A 409 0.44 25.49 -29.60
CA VAL A 409 -0.97 25.88 -29.81
C VAL A 409 -1.28 27.18 -29.07
N LEU A 410 -0.82 27.30 -27.83
CA LEU A 410 -0.96 28.52 -27.04
C LEU A 410 -0.19 29.68 -27.68
N ASN A 411 1.08 29.47 -28.05
CA ASN A 411 1.91 30.50 -28.68
C ASN A 411 1.31 31.01 -29.99
N GLN A 412 0.78 30.13 -30.84
CA GLN A 412 0.10 30.52 -32.09
C GLN A 412 -1.18 31.31 -31.82
N THR A 413 -2.00 30.83 -30.87
CA THR A 413 -3.24 31.53 -30.48
C THR A 413 -2.93 32.91 -29.91
N ILE A 414 -1.90 33.01 -29.07
CA ILE A 414 -1.46 34.27 -28.47
C ILE A 414 -0.94 35.23 -29.54
N ALA A 415 -0.14 34.75 -30.49
CA ALA A 415 0.38 35.56 -31.59
C ALA A 415 -0.72 36.08 -32.53
N SER A 416 -1.87 35.40 -32.61
CA SER A 416 -3.02 35.83 -33.41
C SER A 416 -3.86 36.93 -32.76
N TYR A 417 -3.56 37.33 -31.53
CA TYR A 417 -4.34 38.35 -30.82
C TYR A 417 -3.97 39.76 -31.32
N GLU A 418 -4.95 40.42 -31.92
CA GLU A 418 -4.86 41.83 -32.31
C GLU A 418 -5.54 42.71 -31.24
N PRO A 419 -4.78 43.54 -30.51
CA PRO A 419 -5.37 44.49 -29.56
C PRO A 419 -6.14 45.58 -30.32
N ARG A 420 -7.37 45.85 -29.90
CA ARG A 420 -8.13 47.00 -30.38
C ARG A 420 -7.90 48.19 -29.45
N PRO A 421 -7.47 49.36 -29.98
CA PRO A 421 -7.32 50.55 -29.17
C PRO A 421 -8.69 51.07 -28.73
N SER A 422 -8.80 51.51 -27.47
CA SER A 422 -10.01 52.15 -26.97
C SER A 422 -9.91 53.65 -27.21
N ILE A 423 -10.74 54.21 -28.09
CA ILE A 423 -10.72 55.65 -28.43
C ILE A 423 -11.86 56.38 -27.71
N ILE A 424 -11.49 57.41 -26.96
CA ILE A 424 -12.39 58.37 -26.34
C ILE A 424 -12.30 59.67 -27.13
N THR A 425 -13.40 60.15 -27.67
CA THR A 425 -13.42 61.48 -28.32
C THR A 425 -14.00 62.49 -27.34
N LEU A 426 -13.21 63.51 -27.00
CA LEU A 426 -13.67 64.66 -26.23
C LEU A 426 -13.88 65.86 -27.18
N ASP A 427 -15.06 66.45 -27.11
CA ASP A 427 -15.39 67.65 -27.91
C ASP A 427 -14.58 68.86 -27.43
N SER A 428 -13.81 69.49 -28.32
CA SER A 428 -12.97 70.65 -27.98
C SER A 428 -13.82 71.86 -27.58
N MET A 429 -15.06 71.98 -28.04
CA MET A 429 -15.95 73.10 -27.71
C MET A 429 -16.40 73.10 -26.26
N SER A 430 -16.40 71.92 -25.61
CA SER A 430 -16.64 71.79 -24.17
C SER A 430 -15.36 71.99 -23.35
N LEU A 431 -14.19 71.92 -23.97
CA LEU A 431 -12.89 71.93 -23.30
C LEU A 431 -12.17 73.28 -23.40
N PHE A 432 -12.29 74.00 -24.52
CA PHE A 432 -11.50 75.19 -24.84
C PHE A 432 -12.36 76.28 -25.50
N ASP A 433 -12.04 77.55 -25.24
CA ASP A 433 -12.60 78.68 -25.98
C ASP A 433 -11.98 78.85 -27.39
N SER A 434 -12.60 79.69 -28.23
CA SER A 434 -12.13 79.96 -29.60
C SER A 434 -10.80 80.72 -29.58
N GLY A 435 -9.71 80.04 -29.96
CA GLY A 435 -8.36 80.61 -30.02
C GLY A 435 -7.38 80.01 -28.99
N PRO A 436 -7.63 80.09 -27.67
CA PRO A 436 -6.67 79.62 -26.68
C PRO A 436 -6.69 78.10 -26.50
N ALA A 437 -5.56 77.56 -26.01
CA ALA A 437 -5.41 76.18 -25.56
C ALA A 437 -5.60 76.04 -24.03
N GLN A 438 -6.29 76.99 -23.40
CA GLN A 438 -6.57 76.97 -21.97
C GLN A 438 -7.89 76.26 -21.68
N LEU A 439 -7.88 75.32 -20.73
CA LEU A 439 -9.06 74.53 -20.37
C LEU A 439 -10.11 75.39 -19.66
N ASN A 440 -11.36 75.28 -20.09
CA ASN A 440 -12.50 75.99 -19.51
C ASN A 440 -12.86 75.41 -18.11
N PRO A 441 -13.33 76.21 -17.15
CA PRO A 441 -13.72 75.69 -15.82
C PRO A 441 -14.78 74.56 -15.86
N GLY A 442 -15.66 74.57 -16.86
CA GLY A 442 -16.69 73.54 -17.09
C GLY A 442 -16.18 72.22 -17.71
N SER A 443 -14.94 72.19 -18.21
CA SER A 443 -14.33 71.01 -18.85
C SER A 443 -14.03 69.86 -17.88
N THR A 444 -13.96 70.16 -16.58
CA THR A 444 -13.63 69.23 -15.50
C THR A 444 -14.47 67.95 -15.53
N ARG A 445 -15.77 68.03 -15.85
CA ARG A 445 -16.65 66.84 -15.86
C ARG A 445 -16.28 65.84 -16.96
N ALA A 446 -16.00 66.33 -18.17
CA ALA A 446 -15.62 65.48 -19.30
C ALA A 446 -14.25 64.83 -19.07
N LEU A 447 -13.32 65.59 -18.47
CA LEU A 447 -11.98 65.12 -18.12
C LEU A 447 -11.99 64.10 -16.97
N VAL A 448 -12.88 64.26 -15.97
CA VAL A 448 -13.08 63.26 -14.90
C VAL A 448 -13.62 61.94 -15.48
N SER A 449 -14.56 61.98 -16.42
CA SER A 449 -15.06 60.76 -17.08
C SER A 449 -13.96 60.05 -17.88
N ALA A 450 -13.12 60.79 -18.60
CA ALA A 450 -11.96 60.22 -19.28
C ALA A 450 -10.96 59.61 -18.27
N LEU A 451 -10.74 60.27 -17.13
CA LEU A 451 -9.86 59.79 -16.07
C LEU A 451 -10.37 58.51 -15.40
N GLU A 452 -11.68 58.38 -15.16
CA GLU A 452 -12.28 57.14 -14.64
C GLU A 452 -12.03 55.96 -15.57
N MET A 453 -12.13 56.16 -16.89
CA MET A 453 -11.88 55.09 -17.85
C MET A 453 -10.40 54.75 -17.98
N ILE A 454 -9.51 55.73 -17.96
CA ILE A 454 -8.05 55.52 -17.86
C ILE A 454 -7.71 54.70 -16.61
N ASN A 455 -8.34 55.03 -15.48
CA ASN A 455 -8.14 54.31 -14.22
C ASN A 455 -8.72 52.89 -14.24
N ALA A 456 -9.75 52.62 -15.04
CA ALA A 456 -10.31 51.29 -15.23
C ALA A 456 -9.44 50.39 -16.13
N GLN A 457 -8.63 50.98 -17.02
CA GLN A 457 -7.78 50.28 -17.98
C GLN A 457 -6.29 50.54 -17.71
N ARG A 458 -5.83 50.18 -16.50
CA ARG A 458 -4.45 50.40 -16.05
C ARG A 458 -3.45 49.59 -16.88
N GLY A 459 -2.35 50.23 -17.29
CA GLY A 459 -1.24 49.60 -18.02
C GLY A 459 -1.23 49.86 -19.54
N GLU A 460 -2.20 50.61 -20.07
CA GLU A 460 -2.22 51.04 -21.46
C GLU A 460 -1.45 52.36 -21.65
N ARG A 461 -0.84 52.58 -22.82
CA ARG A 461 -0.24 53.87 -23.19
C ARG A 461 -1.33 54.81 -23.69
N ILE A 462 -1.26 56.07 -23.28
CA ILE A 462 -2.31 57.06 -23.54
C ILE A 462 -1.83 58.00 -24.64
N LEU A 463 -2.41 57.89 -25.84
CA LEU A 463 -2.18 58.82 -26.94
C LEU A 463 -3.25 59.92 -26.92
N ILE A 464 -2.83 61.18 -26.77
CA ILE A 464 -3.72 62.35 -26.81
C ILE A 464 -3.48 63.06 -28.14
N ALA A 465 -4.49 63.06 -28.99
CA ALA A 465 -4.47 63.63 -30.32
C ALA A 465 -5.35 64.87 -30.42
N GLY A 466 -4.76 66.02 -30.78
CA GLY A 466 -5.50 67.27 -31.01
C GLY A 466 -5.87 67.47 -32.47
N HIS A 467 -7.06 68.03 -32.72
CA HIS A 467 -7.57 68.35 -34.05
C HIS A 467 -8.19 69.76 -34.08
N THR A 468 -8.10 70.43 -35.23
CA THR A 468 -8.71 71.75 -35.48
C THR A 468 -9.69 71.67 -36.67
N ASP A 469 -10.46 72.74 -36.88
CA ASP A 469 -11.13 73.00 -38.16
C ASP A 469 -10.13 73.59 -39.18
N ASP A 470 -10.60 73.84 -40.40
CA ASP A 470 -9.79 74.39 -41.51
C ASP A 470 -9.70 75.92 -41.51
N ILE A 471 -10.16 76.59 -40.44
CA ILE A 471 -10.12 78.04 -40.34
C ILE A 471 -8.75 78.47 -39.80
N GLY A 472 -7.95 79.12 -40.64
CA GLY A 472 -6.63 79.63 -40.29
C GLY A 472 -5.53 79.09 -41.21
N ASP A 473 -4.28 79.34 -40.87
CA ASP A 473 -3.16 78.72 -41.57
C ASP A 473 -2.80 77.35 -40.95
N ALA A 474 -2.33 76.43 -41.79
CA ALA A 474 -2.05 75.05 -41.39
C ALA A 474 -0.97 74.95 -40.29
N ALA A 475 0.01 75.86 -40.26
CA ALA A 475 1.08 75.84 -39.26
C ALA A 475 0.55 76.26 -37.87
N SER A 476 -0.30 77.27 -37.83
CA SER A 476 -1.00 77.73 -36.63
C SER A 476 -1.96 76.67 -36.11
N ASN A 477 -2.71 76.00 -37.00
CA ASN A 477 -3.60 74.89 -36.65
C ASN A 477 -2.83 73.69 -36.08
N GLN A 478 -1.66 73.37 -36.64
CA GLN A 478 -0.79 72.34 -36.11
C GLN A 478 -0.32 72.68 -34.69
N LEU A 479 0.21 73.88 -34.47
CA LEU A 479 0.65 74.32 -33.14
C LEU A 479 -0.50 74.35 -32.11
N LEU A 480 -1.67 74.84 -32.52
CA LEU A 480 -2.87 74.89 -31.68
C LEU A 480 -3.33 73.49 -31.26
N SER A 481 -3.32 72.53 -32.20
CA SER A 481 -3.68 71.15 -31.91
C SER A 481 -2.74 70.47 -30.89
N ILE A 482 -1.43 70.72 -31.00
CA ILE A 482 -0.42 70.23 -30.04
C ILE A 482 -0.62 70.87 -28.67
N ALA A 483 -0.84 72.19 -28.64
CA ALA A 483 -1.04 72.93 -27.40
C ALA A 483 -2.28 72.44 -26.63
N ARG A 484 -3.40 72.21 -27.34
CA ARG A 484 -4.63 71.65 -26.75
C ARG A 484 -4.44 70.24 -26.19
N ALA A 485 -3.78 69.36 -26.96
CA ALA A 485 -3.48 68.02 -26.49
C ALA A 485 -2.52 68.01 -25.28
N SER A 486 -1.57 68.97 -25.22
CA SER A 486 -0.68 69.16 -24.07
C SER A 486 -1.45 69.62 -22.83
N ALA A 487 -2.40 70.54 -22.97
CA ALA A 487 -3.23 70.99 -21.85
C ALA A 487 -4.08 69.85 -21.24
N VAL A 488 -4.63 68.97 -22.09
CA VAL A 488 -5.36 67.77 -21.61
C VAL A 488 -4.41 66.79 -20.91
N ARG A 489 -3.20 66.55 -21.46
CA ARG A 489 -2.18 65.73 -20.81
C ARG A 489 -1.84 66.26 -19.42
N ASP A 490 -1.52 67.55 -19.32
CA ASP A 490 -1.06 68.17 -18.07
C ASP A 490 -2.14 68.12 -16.99
N TRP A 491 -3.40 68.32 -17.38
CA TRP A 491 -4.52 68.12 -16.49
C TRP A 491 -4.65 66.67 -16.02
N LEU A 492 -4.58 65.69 -16.93
CA LEU A 492 -4.67 64.26 -16.58
C LEU A 492 -3.50 63.79 -15.73
N MET A 493 -2.29 64.30 -15.96
CA MET A 493 -1.11 64.04 -15.13
C MET A 493 -1.24 64.67 -13.73
N ALA A 494 -1.84 65.86 -13.61
CA ALA A 494 -2.06 66.48 -12.30
C ALA A 494 -3.20 65.81 -11.51
N ALA A 495 -4.24 65.34 -12.20
CA ALA A 495 -5.40 64.69 -11.62
C ALA A 495 -5.20 63.18 -11.34
N SER A 496 -4.13 62.57 -11.88
CA SER A 496 -3.83 61.15 -11.71
C SER A 496 -2.41 60.93 -11.20
N ALA A 497 -2.11 59.74 -10.69
CA ALA A 497 -0.74 59.35 -10.34
C ALA A 497 0.04 58.75 -11.53
N THR A 498 -0.34 59.11 -12.76
CA THR A 498 0.21 58.49 -13.98
C THR A 498 1.49 59.22 -14.41
N PRO A 499 2.61 58.51 -14.63
CA PRO A 499 3.87 59.13 -15.02
C PRO A 499 3.79 59.71 -16.44
N ALA A 500 4.54 60.78 -16.70
CA ALA A 500 4.60 61.42 -18.02
C ALA A 500 4.99 60.46 -19.16
N SER A 501 5.76 59.42 -18.86
CA SER A 501 6.17 58.38 -19.81
C SER A 501 5.02 57.53 -20.37
N ALA A 502 3.85 57.54 -19.72
CA ALA A 502 2.67 56.83 -20.20
C ALA A 502 1.88 57.62 -21.25
N PHE A 503 2.17 58.92 -21.43
CA PHE A 503 1.45 59.80 -22.35
C PHE A 503 2.25 60.09 -23.61
N ALA A 504 1.62 59.94 -24.76
CA ALA A 504 2.10 60.45 -26.04
C ALA A 504 1.16 61.56 -26.53
N ILE A 505 1.71 62.63 -27.10
CA ILE A 505 0.93 63.74 -27.66
C ILE A 505 1.14 63.77 -29.17
N GLN A 506 0.06 63.98 -29.91
CA GLN A 506 0.11 64.22 -31.34
C GLN A 506 -0.81 65.39 -31.72
N GLY A 507 -0.30 66.34 -32.49
CA GLY A 507 -1.14 67.32 -33.18
C GLY A 507 -1.37 66.87 -34.62
N TYR A 508 -2.62 66.92 -35.08
CA TYR A 508 -2.96 66.67 -36.48
C TYR A 508 -3.44 67.92 -37.23
N GLY A 509 -3.59 69.06 -36.55
CA GLY A 509 -4.17 70.26 -37.14
C GLY A 509 -5.53 69.95 -37.79
N ASP A 510 -5.70 70.45 -39.02
CA ASP A 510 -6.89 70.29 -39.86
C ASP A 510 -6.83 69.06 -40.80
N THR A 511 -5.74 68.28 -40.75
CA THR A 511 -5.47 67.21 -41.72
C THR A 511 -6.33 65.95 -41.57
N ARG A 512 -7.06 65.82 -40.46
CA ARG A 512 -7.93 64.66 -40.14
C ARG A 512 -9.35 65.09 -39.72
N PRO A 513 -10.15 65.67 -40.65
CA PRO A 513 -11.53 66.05 -40.36
C PRO A 513 -12.43 64.81 -40.26
N ILE A 514 -13.38 64.83 -39.33
CA ILE A 514 -14.42 63.79 -39.16
C ILE A 514 -15.79 64.25 -39.66
N ALA A 515 -15.93 65.53 -40.00
CA ALA A 515 -17.13 66.14 -40.56
C ALA A 515 -16.74 67.18 -41.63
N ASP A 516 -17.71 67.55 -42.47
CA ASP A 516 -17.48 68.56 -43.51
C ASP A 516 -17.22 69.95 -42.88
N ASN A 517 -16.06 70.54 -43.16
CA ASN A 517 -15.71 71.87 -42.67
C ASN A 517 -16.56 73.00 -43.28
N ARG A 518 -17.37 72.72 -44.31
CA ARG A 518 -18.25 73.72 -44.92
C ARG A 518 -19.38 74.18 -44.00
N SER A 519 -19.85 73.32 -43.08
CA SER A 519 -20.89 73.70 -42.12
C SER A 519 -20.31 74.12 -40.76
N PRO A 520 -20.93 75.10 -40.05
CA PRO A 520 -20.55 75.43 -38.68
C PRO A 520 -20.56 74.22 -37.74
N GLU A 521 -21.53 73.33 -37.92
CA GLU A 521 -21.68 72.11 -37.12
C GLU A 521 -20.58 71.09 -37.41
N GLY A 522 -20.11 71.01 -38.66
CA GLY A 522 -18.98 70.14 -39.02
C GLY A 522 -17.65 70.66 -38.50
N ARG A 523 -17.42 71.98 -38.56
CA ARG A 523 -16.25 72.62 -37.92
C ARG A 523 -16.22 72.40 -36.42
N ALA A 524 -17.37 72.55 -35.75
CA ALA A 524 -17.48 72.28 -34.32
C ALA A 524 -17.06 70.84 -33.97
N ARG A 525 -17.46 69.84 -34.76
CA ARG A 525 -17.06 68.44 -34.58
C ARG A 525 -15.58 68.18 -34.88
N ASN A 526 -15.00 68.91 -35.83
CA ASN A 526 -13.59 68.74 -36.19
C ASN A 526 -12.63 69.30 -35.13
N ARG A 527 -13.06 70.33 -34.39
CA ARG A 527 -12.38 70.79 -33.17
C ARG A 527 -12.60 69.76 -32.06
N ARG A 528 -11.65 68.86 -31.85
CA ARG A 528 -11.75 67.80 -30.83
C ARG A 528 -10.37 67.39 -30.30
N VAL A 529 -10.39 66.73 -29.15
CA VAL A 529 -9.23 66.00 -28.63
C VAL A 529 -9.62 64.53 -28.45
N GLU A 530 -8.89 63.64 -29.10
CA GLU A 530 -9.08 62.20 -28.97
C GLU A 530 -8.06 61.66 -27.97
N ILE A 531 -8.52 60.85 -27.02
CA ILE A 531 -7.69 60.09 -26.10
C ILE A 531 -7.80 58.63 -26.53
N THR A 532 -6.72 58.08 -27.05
CA THR A 532 -6.64 56.68 -27.45
C THR A 532 -5.83 55.91 -26.40
N LEU A 533 -6.43 54.88 -25.83
CA LEU A 533 -5.75 53.92 -24.99
C LEU A 533 -5.22 52.80 -25.88
N VAL A 534 -3.89 52.71 -25.95
CA VAL A 534 -3.18 51.73 -26.76
C VAL A 534 -2.68 50.65 -25.81
N PRO A 535 -3.17 49.40 -25.95
CA PRO A 535 -2.69 48.29 -25.14
C PRO A 535 -1.19 48.11 -25.31
N ASP A 536 -0.44 48.09 -24.20
CA ASP A 536 0.98 47.73 -24.24
C ASP A 536 1.04 46.21 -24.40
N VAL A 537 1.27 45.75 -25.63
CA VAL A 537 1.45 44.31 -25.90
C VAL A 537 2.88 43.94 -25.54
N PRO A 538 3.09 42.98 -24.63
CA PRO A 538 4.43 42.52 -24.26
C PRO A 538 5.14 41.74 -25.36
#